data_AF-A0A7W1JAV4-F1
#
_entry.id   AF-A0A7W1JAV4-F1
#
_cell.length_a   1.000
_cell.length_b   1.000
_cell.length_c   1.000
_cell.angle_alpha   90.00
_cell.angle_beta   90.00
_cell.angle_gamma   90.00
#
_symmetry.space_group_name_H-M   'P 1'
#
loop_
_entity.id
_entity.type
_entity.pdbx_description
1 polymer ?
#
loop_
_entity_poly.entity_id
_entity_poly.type
_entity_poly.pdbx_seq_one_letter_code
_entity_poly.pdbx_strand_id
1 'polypeptide(L)' 'MSHLNIIRAWKDEEYRLSLSEEQRALLPEHPAGLIELNDADLNQAAGGISSPHPCCSIGPRCPYADYALDCTFE' A
#
# COMPACT_ATOMS: atom_id res chain seq x y z
N MET A 1 -2.59 -16.84 21.21
CA MET A 1 -2.43 -15.40 20.85
C MET A 1 -3.80 -14.82 20.52
N SER A 2 -4.09 -13.58 20.91
CA SER A 2 -5.34 -12.91 20.50
C SER A 2 -5.24 -12.37 19.07
N HIS A 3 -6.37 -12.15 18.41
CA HIS A 3 -6.40 -11.65 17.03
C HIS A 3 -5.74 -10.26 16.89
N LEU A 4 -5.93 -9.39 17.89
CA LEU A 4 -5.27 -8.07 17.95
C LEU A 4 -3.75 -8.19 18.06
N ASN A 5 -3.24 -9.17 18.81
CA ASN A 5 -1.79 -9.38 18.93
C ASN A 5 -1.19 -9.88 17.60
N ILE A 6 -1.93 -10.68 16.82
CA ILE A 6 -1.51 -11.12 15.48
C ILE A 6 -1.41 -9.92 14.54
N ILE A 7 -2.45 -9.08 14.49
CA ILE A 7 -2.44 -7.86 13.66
C ILE A 7 -1.28 -6.94 14.06
N ARG A 8 -1.06 -6.77 15.36
CA ARG A 8 0.04 -5.94 15.87
C ARG A 8 1.41 -6.51 15.49
N ALA A 9 1.59 -7.83 15.56
CA ALA A 9 2.83 -8.50 15.14
C ALA A 9 3.13 -8.39 13.64
N TRP A 10 2.15 -8.01 12.82
CA TRP A 10 2.36 -7.72 11.40
C TRP A 10 2.54 -6.25 11.10
N LYS A 11 1.97 -5.37 11.93
CA LYS A 11 2.09 -3.92 11.77
C LYS A 11 3.36 -3.34 12.40
N ASP A 12 3.82 -3.97 13.48
CA ASP A 12 4.92 -3.51 14.32
C ASP A 12 6.02 -4.60 14.36
N GLU A 13 7.11 -4.34 13.65
CA GLU A 13 8.25 -5.26 13.55
C GLU A 13 8.95 -5.45 14.90
N GLU A 14 9.05 -4.40 15.71
CA GLU A 14 9.70 -4.45 17.02
C GLU A 14 8.90 -5.34 17.97
N TYR A 15 7.57 -5.23 17.93
CA TYR A 15 6.68 -6.15 18.65
C TYR A 15 6.84 -7.59 18.16
N ARG A 16 6.98 -7.81 16.84
CA ARG A 16 7.20 -9.16 16.28
C ARG A 16 8.51 -9.80 16.76
N LEU A 17 9.58 -9.02 16.84
CA LEU A 17 10.89 -9.47 17.32
C LEU A 17 10.91 -9.71 18.83
N SER A 18 10.06 -9.02 19.58
CA SER A 18 9.90 -9.22 21.03
C SER A 18 9.17 -10.52 21.41
N LEU A 19 8.48 -11.17 20.48
CA LEU A 19 7.73 -12.41 20.73
C LEU A 19 8.64 -13.63 20.84
N SER A 20 8.26 -14.57 21.72
CA SER A 20 8.97 -15.85 21.84
C SER A 20 8.81 -16.71 20.58
N GLU A 21 9.67 -17.71 20.43
CA GLU A 21 9.68 -18.58 19.25
C GLU A 21 8.36 -19.36 19.11
N GLU A 22 7.77 -19.79 20.23
CA GLU A 22 6.45 -20.45 20.25
C GLU A 22 5.32 -19.51 19.81
N GLN A 23 5.43 -18.22 20.17
CA GLN A 23 4.45 -17.21 19.79
C GLN A 23 4.58 -16.79 18.33
N ARG A 24 5.79 -16.78 17.79
CA ARG A 24 6.06 -16.53 16.37
C ARG A 24 5.61 -17.69 15.49
N ALA A 25 5.73 -18.93 15.96
CA ALA A 25 5.22 -20.11 15.27
C ALA A 25 3.69 -20.14 15.16
N LEU A 26 2.98 -19.40 16.02
CA LEU A 26 1.53 -19.22 15.96
C LEU A 26 1.09 -18.15 14.95
N LEU A 27 2.01 -17.38 14.37
CA LEU A 27 1.67 -16.41 13.34
C LEU A 27 1.42 -17.13 12.00
N PRO A 28 0.40 -16.73 11.23
CA PRO A 28 0.19 -17.26 9.87
C PRO A 28 1.40 -16.96 8.99
N GLU A 29 1.64 -17.69 7.90
CA GLU A 29 2.77 -17.40 6.99
C GLU A 29 2.65 -16.03 6.32
N HIS A 30 1.42 -15.62 5.95
CA HIS A 30 1.16 -14.36 5.28
C HIS A 30 0.05 -13.54 5.98
N PRO A 31 0.27 -12.22 6.21
CA PRO A 31 -0.69 -11.37 6.90
C PRO A 31 -2.00 -11.16 6.13
N ALA A 32 -1.94 -11.21 4.80
CA ALA A 32 -3.10 -11.07 3.92
C ALA A 32 -3.67 -12.42 3.44
N GLY A 33 -3.03 -13.54 3.81
CA GLY A 33 -3.28 -14.84 3.18
C GLY A 33 -2.83 -14.88 1.72
N LEU A 34 -2.90 -16.07 1.11
CA LEU A 34 -2.76 -16.22 -0.35
C LEU A 34 -4.05 -15.76 -1.01
N ILE A 35 -4.03 -14.57 -1.61
CA ILE A 35 -5.12 -14.06 -2.43
C ILE A 35 -4.72 -14.28 -3.88
N GLU A 36 -5.31 -15.30 -4.50
CA GLU A 36 -5.23 -15.52 -5.95
C GLU A 36 -6.11 -14.47 -6.64
N LEU A 37 -5.47 -13.45 -7.20
CA LEU A 37 -6.13 -12.46 -8.04
C LEU A 37 -6.08 -12.95 -9.49
N ASN A 38 -7.22 -12.92 -10.18
CA ASN A 38 -7.22 -13.17 -11.62
C ASN A 38 -6.64 -11.96 -12.37
N ASP A 39 -6.27 -12.15 -13.65
CA ASP A 39 -5.68 -11.09 -14.47
C ASP A 39 -6.57 -9.84 -14.59
N ALA A 40 -7.89 -9.98 -14.52
CA ALA A 40 -8.80 -8.83 -14.58
C ALA A 40 -8.79 -8.01 -13.29
N ASP A 41 -8.60 -8.64 -12.13
CA ASP A 41 -8.47 -7.96 -10.83
C ASP A 41 -7.07 -7.35 -10.68
N LEU A 42 -6.04 -8.01 -11.19
CA LEU A 42 -4.68 -7.46 -11.26
C LEU A 42 -4.61 -6.23 -12.16
N ASN A 43 -5.27 -6.24 -13.31
CA ASN A 43 -5.34 -5.09 -14.21
C ASN A 43 -6.08 -3.89 -13.61
N GLN A 44 -6.94 -4.12 -12.60
CA GLN A 44 -7.61 -3.06 -11.85
C GLN A 44 -6.76 -2.51 -10.69
N ALA A 45 -5.69 -3.21 -10.30
CA ALA A 45 -4.77 -2.72 -9.29
C ALA A 45 -3.94 -1.56 -9.85
N ALA A 46 -4.46 -0.35 -9.71
CA ALA A 46 -3.73 0.88 -10.01
C ALA A 46 -2.88 1.29 -8.79
N GLY A 47 -1.67 1.80 -9.05
CA GLY A 47 -0.89 2.53 -8.04
C GLY A 47 -1.61 3.80 -7.58
N GLY A 48 -0.98 4.57 -6.69
CA GLY A 48 -1.53 5.84 -6.23
C GLY A 48 -1.82 6.79 -7.39
N ILE A 49 -3.07 6.85 -7.83
CA ILE A 49 -3.57 7.92 -8.69
C ILE A 49 -3.60 9.14 -7.78
N SER A 50 -2.63 10.06 -7.93
CA SER A 50 -2.95 11.45 -7.67
C SER A 50 -4.09 11.74 -8.63
N SER A 51 -5.31 11.92 -8.09
CA SER A 51 -6.47 12.34 -8.86
C SER A 51 -5.98 13.34 -9.90
N PRO A 52 -6.20 13.14 -11.22
CA PRO A 52 -5.56 13.95 -12.24
C PRO A 52 -5.86 15.39 -11.86
N HIS A 53 -4.83 16.07 -11.37
CA HIS A 53 -5.01 17.43 -10.88
C HIS A 53 -5.56 18.14 -12.12
N PRO A 54 -6.67 18.90 -12.04
CA PRO A 54 -7.32 19.47 -13.23
C PRO A 54 -6.31 20.20 -14.16
N CYS A 55 -5.23 20.66 -13.56
CA CYS A 55 -3.97 21.12 -14.13
C CYS A 55 -3.30 20.21 -15.20
N CYS A 56 -3.16 18.88 -15.01
CA CYS A 56 -2.49 18.01 -15.99
C CYS A 56 -3.29 17.86 -17.30
N SER A 57 -4.60 18.17 -17.31
CA SER A 57 -5.44 18.12 -18.52
C SER A 57 -5.52 19.44 -19.30
N ILE A 58 -5.11 20.56 -18.67
CA ILE A 58 -5.25 21.92 -19.24
C ILE A 58 -3.91 22.49 -19.74
N GLY A 59 -2.79 21.80 -19.50
CA GLY A 59 -1.47 22.19 -19.98
C GLY A 59 -1.04 23.58 -19.48
N PRO A 60 -0.40 24.43 -20.31
CA PRO A 60 0.25 25.67 -19.87
C PRO A 60 -0.69 26.77 -19.36
N ARG A 61 -2.01 26.53 -19.32
CA ARG A 61 -3.01 27.47 -18.80
C ARG A 61 -3.39 27.22 -17.35
N CYS A 62 -2.67 26.35 -16.64
CA CYS A 62 -2.94 26.12 -15.24
C CYS A 62 -2.53 27.35 -14.41
N PRO A 63 -3.43 27.96 -13.60
CA PRO A 63 -3.14 29.14 -12.76
C PRO A 63 -2.24 28.82 -11.55
N TYR A 64 -1.81 27.57 -11.51
CA TYR A 64 -1.22 26.89 -10.39
C TYR A 64 0.04 26.21 -10.95
N ALA A 65 1.07 27.03 -11.23
CA ALA A 65 2.26 26.60 -11.96
C ALA A 65 3.29 25.86 -11.08
N ASP A 66 3.23 26.02 -9.76
CA ASP A 66 4.25 25.51 -8.84
C ASP A 66 4.16 23.98 -8.58
N TYR A 67 3.03 23.35 -8.92
CA TYR A 67 2.78 21.90 -8.86
C TYR A 67 2.92 21.21 -10.23
N ALA A 68 3.29 21.95 -11.28
CA ALA A 68 3.39 21.42 -12.64
C ALA A 68 4.56 20.43 -12.83
N LEU A 69 5.50 20.40 -11.89
CA LEU A 69 6.68 19.51 -11.91
C LEU A 69 6.35 18.04 -11.66
N ASP A 70 5.15 17.72 -11.15
CA ASP A 70 4.72 16.34 -10.87
C ASP A 70 3.93 15.67 -12.03
N CYS A 71 3.70 16.37 -13.15
CA CYS A 71 3.01 15.79 -14.32
C CYS A 71 3.99 15.23 -15.38
N THR A 72 5.30 15.21 -15.16
CA THR A 72 6.27 14.57 -16.08
C THR A 72 6.47 13.11 -15.70
N PHE A 73 5.84 12.21 -16.44
CA PHE A 73 6.20 10.79 -16.50
C PHE A 73 7.34 10.65 -17.52
N GLU A 74 8.52 10.16 -17.10
CA GLU A 74 9.50 9.53 -18.02
C GLU A 74 9.04 8.10 -18.33
#